data_AF-A0A6P7SHK3-F1
#
_entry.id   AF-A0A6P7SHK3-F1
#
_cell.length_a   1.000
_cell.length_b   1.000
_cell.length_c   1.000
_cell.angle_alpha   90.00
_cell.angle_beta   90.00
_cell.angle_gamma   90.00
#
_symmetry.space_group_name_H-M   'P 1'
#
loop_
_entity.id
_entity.type
_entity.pdbx_description
1 polymer ?
#
loop_
_entity_poly.entity_id
_entity_poly.type
_entity_poly.pdbx_seq_one_letter_code
_entity_poly.pdbx_strand_id
1 'polypeptide(L)'
;MSTSIQNKLNQLERRLIEENSSRERDRARNFDTGSSSGPRRPSRRLDWPLKFFGYADASGEITTGRSSSAPSSGRRRPGALDCYPSSALRQPDGAEIEQKYQEIMQQTGILNLNGQKLPSDCSDLEALGELGHGTCGQVIKMRHRKTSSFLAVKQMRRSSNREENKRIIMDLDVVMKSHDCPYIVQCIGIFITTSEVWICMELMATCLDKLLKKTRIPIPEKILGKMAVAIVKALNYLKERHGVIHRDVKPSNILLDEKGSVKLCDFGISGRLVDSKAKTRSAGCAAYMAPERIDPPDPERPDYDIRADVWSLGISLVELATGEFPYKNCRTDFELLTKVLQEEPPLLPPNNGFSLDFCSFVRDCLTKDYKKRPKYKKLLEHPFIKRYEILNVDVAAWFADVSKLMNSS
;
A
#
# COMPACT_ATOMS: atom_id res chain seq x y z
N MET A 1 -29.80 -18.75 -13.43
CA MET A 1 -28.47 -18.25 -12.99
C MET A 1 -28.54 -17.24 -11.83
N SER A 2 -29.65 -16.49 -11.64
CA SER A 2 -29.81 -15.50 -10.54
C SER A 2 -29.78 -16.09 -9.11
N THR A 3 -30.26 -17.32 -8.91
CA THR A 3 -30.39 -17.95 -7.57
C THR A 3 -29.06 -18.34 -6.90
N SER A 4 -28.01 -18.63 -7.67
CA SER A 4 -26.71 -19.02 -7.12
C SER A 4 -25.95 -17.83 -6.52
N ILE A 5 -26.05 -16.66 -7.16
CA ILE A 5 -25.43 -15.41 -6.70
C ILE A 5 -26.15 -14.90 -5.44
N GLN A 6 -27.48 -14.94 -5.42
CA GLN A 6 -28.26 -14.56 -4.24
C GLN A 6 -27.93 -15.45 -3.02
N ASN A 7 -27.74 -16.75 -3.24
CA ASN A 7 -27.37 -17.67 -2.17
C ASN A 7 -25.96 -17.42 -1.64
N LYS A 8 -25.00 -17.08 -2.51
CA LYS A 8 -23.64 -16.70 -2.10
C LYS A 8 -23.63 -15.37 -1.34
N LEU A 9 -24.46 -14.41 -1.75
CA LEU A 9 -24.63 -13.13 -1.05
C LEU A 9 -25.27 -13.30 0.33
N ASN A 10 -26.31 -14.15 0.44
CA ASN A 10 -26.93 -14.46 1.73
C ASN A 10 -25.96 -15.21 2.67
N GLN A 11 -25.05 -16.04 2.13
CA GLN A 11 -23.99 -16.67 2.93
C GLN A 11 -22.95 -15.65 3.41
N LEU A 12 -22.60 -14.67 2.57
CA LEU A 12 -21.73 -13.56 2.94
C LEU A 12 -22.35 -12.69 4.05
N GLU A 13 -23.65 -12.41 3.96
CA GLU A 13 -24.40 -11.65 4.96
C GLU A 13 -24.40 -12.35 6.33
N ARG A 14 -24.66 -13.67 6.36
CA ARG A 14 -24.63 -14.45 7.62
C ARG A 14 -23.25 -14.45 8.27
N ARG A 15 -22.17 -14.59 7.49
CA ARG A 15 -20.80 -14.56 8.03
C ARG A 15 -20.46 -13.20 8.63
N LEU A 16 -20.92 -12.10 8.02
CA LEU A 16 -20.71 -10.74 8.53
C LEU A 16 -21.44 -10.49 9.85
N ILE A 17 -22.67 -11.01 10.00
CA ILE A 17 -23.45 -10.89 11.23
C ILE A 17 -22.79 -11.68 12.37
N GLU A 18 -22.33 -12.91 12.09
CA GLU A 18 -21.65 -13.75 13.09
C GLU A 18 -20.33 -13.12 13.58
N GLU A 19 -19.57 -12.50 12.67
CA GLU A 19 -18.29 -11.88 13.00
C GLU A 19 -18.45 -10.55 13.76
N ASN A 20 -19.48 -9.76 13.47
CA ASN A 20 -19.82 -8.60 14.30
C ASN A 20 -20.29 -9.03 15.71
N SER A 21 -21.08 -10.09 15.80
CA SER A 21 -21.56 -10.64 17.08
C SER A 21 -20.44 -11.26 17.92
N SER A 22 -19.39 -11.81 17.31
CA SER A 22 -18.21 -12.26 18.05
C SER A 22 -17.38 -11.08 18.56
N ARG A 23 -17.20 -10.03 17.75
CA ARG A 23 -16.48 -8.81 18.14
C ARG A 23 -17.15 -8.03 19.25
N GLU A 24 -18.49 -7.98 19.29
CA GLU A 24 -19.22 -7.38 20.41
C GLU A 24 -19.03 -8.17 21.70
N ARG A 25 -18.99 -9.51 21.62
CA ARG A 25 -18.70 -10.38 22.77
C ARG A 25 -17.26 -10.21 23.27
N ASP A 26 -16.29 -10.04 22.38
CA ASP A 26 -14.90 -9.78 22.75
C ASP A 26 -14.69 -8.36 23.32
N ARG A 27 -15.45 -7.36 22.83
CA ARG A 27 -15.48 -6.01 23.41
C ARG A 27 -16.11 -6.00 24.81
N ALA A 28 -17.18 -6.76 25.02
CA ALA A 28 -17.83 -6.88 26.33
C ALA A 28 -16.88 -7.55 27.36
N ARG A 29 -16.14 -8.59 26.95
CA ARG A 29 -15.14 -9.26 27.80
C ARG A 29 -13.96 -8.36 28.21
N ASN A 30 -13.56 -7.43 27.35
CA ASN A 30 -12.49 -6.48 27.66
C ASN A 30 -12.93 -5.30 28.54
N PHE A 31 -14.24 -5.08 28.72
CA PHE A 31 -14.78 -4.03 29.59
C PHE A 31 -14.97 -4.50 31.05
N ASP A 32 -15.10 -5.81 31.28
CA ASP A 32 -15.34 -6.39 32.62
C ASP A 32 -14.09 -6.59 33.50
N THR A 33 -12.88 -6.28 32.99
CA THR A 33 -11.62 -6.45 33.77
C THR A 33 -10.93 -5.15 34.17
N GLY A 34 -11.62 -4.00 34.06
CA GLY A 34 -10.95 -2.69 34.11
C GLY A 34 -11.60 -1.57 34.91
N SER A 35 -12.31 -1.82 36.01
CA SER A 35 -12.65 -0.72 36.96
C SER A 35 -13.20 -1.20 38.32
N SER A 36 -12.38 -1.12 39.37
CA SER A 36 -12.85 -0.72 40.70
C SER A 36 -11.74 0.01 41.46
N SER A 37 -12.14 1.10 42.11
CA SER A 37 -11.30 2.18 42.62
C SER A 37 -11.21 2.20 44.14
N GLY A 38 -9.98 2.34 44.68
CA GLY A 38 -9.64 3.03 45.94
C GLY A 38 -9.28 2.17 47.16
N PRO A 39 -8.66 2.72 48.24
CA PRO A 39 -7.85 3.93 48.41
C PRO A 39 -6.45 3.68 49.05
N ARG A 40 -5.72 4.78 49.34
CA ARG A 40 -4.27 4.90 49.64
C ARG A 40 -3.79 4.50 51.07
N ARG A 41 -2.46 4.20 51.14
CA ARG A 41 -1.42 4.38 52.21
C ARG A 41 -1.20 3.23 53.25
N PRO A 42 0.00 3.13 53.91
CA PRO A 42 1.39 3.10 53.40
C PRO A 42 2.33 2.09 54.14
N SER A 43 3.62 2.07 53.73
CA SER A 43 4.85 1.88 54.56
C SER A 43 5.59 0.52 54.59
N ARG A 44 6.92 0.65 54.38
CA ARG A 44 8.09 -0.19 54.77
C ARG A 44 8.32 -1.49 53.98
N ARG A 45 9.54 -2.00 53.75
CA ARG A 45 10.97 -1.58 53.72
C ARG A 45 11.75 -2.92 53.49
N LEU A 46 13.05 -2.85 53.18
CA LEU A 46 14.11 -3.90 53.20
C LEU A 46 14.44 -4.46 51.81
N ASP A 47 15.50 -4.03 51.14
CA ASP A 47 16.96 -4.24 51.35
C ASP A 47 17.49 -5.55 50.72
N TRP A 48 18.30 -5.39 49.64
CA TRP A 48 19.56 -6.04 49.13
C TRP A 48 19.99 -7.47 49.63
N PRO A 49 21.07 -8.20 49.16
CA PRO A 49 22.03 -8.12 48.02
C PRO A 49 22.24 -9.41 47.16
N LEU A 50 23.01 -9.23 46.07
CA LEU A 50 24.10 -10.05 45.45
C LEU A 50 24.61 -11.37 46.11
N LYS A 51 24.92 -12.39 45.26
CA LYS A 51 26.14 -13.27 45.13
C LYS A 51 25.81 -14.51 44.26
N PHE A 52 26.46 -14.80 43.12
CA PHE A 52 27.79 -15.41 42.81
C PHE A 52 28.00 -16.91 43.15
N PHE A 53 28.67 -17.61 42.21
CA PHE A 53 29.17 -19.02 42.12
C PHE A 53 28.17 -20.11 41.65
N GLY A 54 28.47 -21.09 40.78
CA GLY A 54 29.70 -21.53 40.09
C GLY A 54 29.74 -23.07 39.95
N TYR A 55 30.28 -23.60 38.83
CA TYR A 55 30.75 -24.99 38.56
C TYR A 55 29.68 -26.13 38.48
N ALA A 56 29.82 -27.26 37.78
CA ALA A 56 30.78 -27.87 36.83
C ALA A 56 30.12 -29.11 36.15
N ASP A 57 30.80 -29.63 35.13
CA ASP A 57 30.59 -30.85 34.31
C ASP A 57 30.10 -32.16 34.98
N ALA A 58 29.46 -33.02 34.18
CA ALA A 58 29.80 -34.46 34.11
C ALA A 58 29.20 -35.18 32.88
N SER A 59 30.03 -36.04 32.31
CA SER A 59 29.93 -36.97 31.18
C SER A 59 29.02 -38.20 31.36
N GLY A 60 28.62 -38.86 30.26
CA GLY A 60 28.07 -40.22 30.26
C GLY A 60 27.79 -40.83 28.86
N GLU A 61 28.73 -41.67 28.40
CA GLU A 61 28.66 -42.93 27.61
C GLU A 61 27.28 -43.62 27.40
N ILE A 62 26.97 -44.59 26.49
CA ILE A 62 27.62 -45.38 25.42
C ILE A 62 26.50 -46.12 24.64
N THR A 63 26.81 -46.45 23.38
CA THR A 63 26.25 -47.37 22.35
C THR A 63 25.18 -48.46 22.65
N THR A 64 24.37 -48.85 21.66
CA THR A 64 24.52 -50.12 20.85
C THR A 64 23.34 -50.47 19.92
N GLY A 65 23.68 -50.87 18.68
CA GLY A 65 23.07 -51.95 17.88
C GLY A 65 21.73 -51.69 17.16
N ARG A 66 21.41 -52.28 15.99
CA ARG A 66 22.08 -53.26 15.11
C ARG A 66 21.35 -53.26 13.76
N SER A 67 22.09 -53.60 12.72
CA SER A 67 21.82 -53.74 11.28
C SER A 67 20.80 -54.80 10.84
N SER A 68 20.13 -54.60 9.68
CA SER A 68 20.19 -55.56 8.54
C SER A 68 19.48 -55.08 7.24
N SER A 69 20.23 -55.26 6.13
CA SER A 69 20.00 -55.24 4.67
C SER A 69 18.97 -56.28 4.15
N ALA A 70 18.40 -56.33 2.93
CA ALA A 70 18.37 -55.57 1.64
C ALA A 70 17.30 -56.28 0.71
N PRO A 71 17.40 -56.36 -0.65
CA PRO A 71 16.89 -55.44 -1.69
C PRO A 71 16.02 -56.10 -2.81
N SER A 72 15.50 -55.35 -3.80
CA SER A 72 15.45 -55.80 -5.23
C SER A 72 14.91 -54.77 -6.26
N SER A 73 15.69 -54.61 -7.35
CA SER A 73 15.40 -54.32 -8.79
C SER A 73 14.26 -53.35 -9.19
N GLY A 74 14.39 -52.37 -10.10
CA GLY A 74 15.27 -52.20 -11.27
C GLY A 74 14.48 -52.28 -12.59
N ARG A 75 14.20 -51.15 -13.27
CA ARG A 75 13.91 -51.09 -14.73
C ARG A 75 13.99 -49.66 -15.31
N ARG A 76 14.58 -49.56 -16.51
CA ARG A 76 14.92 -48.34 -17.29
C ARG A 76 13.74 -47.81 -18.14
N ARG A 77 13.81 -46.52 -18.50
CA ARG A 77 12.91 -45.69 -19.35
C ARG A 77 12.87 -46.14 -20.84
N PRO A 78 11.96 -45.62 -21.71
CA PRO A 78 12.22 -44.33 -22.41
C PRO A 78 10.97 -43.48 -22.74
N GLY A 79 11.16 -42.20 -23.11
CA GLY A 79 10.14 -41.38 -23.81
C GLY A 79 10.17 -39.89 -23.48
N ALA A 80 10.69 -39.07 -24.39
CA ALA A 80 10.81 -37.62 -24.31
C ALA A 80 9.48 -36.90 -24.62
N LEU A 81 9.28 -35.72 -24.03
CA LEU A 81 8.60 -34.57 -24.63
C LEU A 81 9.10 -33.30 -23.92
N ASP A 82 9.68 -32.40 -24.71
CA ASP A 82 10.30 -31.15 -24.30
C ASP A 82 9.32 -30.25 -23.54
N CYS A 83 9.68 -29.89 -22.32
CA CYS A 83 8.96 -28.91 -21.52
C CYS A 83 9.67 -27.56 -21.67
N TYR A 84 8.98 -26.60 -22.29
CA TYR A 84 9.37 -25.19 -22.34
C TYR A 84 9.71 -24.69 -20.93
N PRO A 85 10.75 -23.84 -20.74
CA PRO A 85 11.03 -23.29 -19.43
C PRO A 85 9.93 -22.29 -19.08
N SER A 86 8.98 -22.74 -18.27
CA SER A 86 8.11 -21.86 -17.50
C SER A 86 9.02 -21.01 -16.63
N SER A 87 9.06 -19.70 -16.88
CA SER A 87 9.73 -18.72 -16.04
C SER A 87 9.01 -18.64 -14.69
N ALA A 88 9.27 -19.62 -13.83
CA ALA A 88 8.89 -19.58 -12.44
C ALA A 88 9.66 -18.41 -11.80
N LEU A 89 8.92 -17.40 -11.35
CA LEU A 89 9.42 -16.38 -10.46
C LEU A 89 10.07 -17.09 -9.26
N ARG A 90 11.40 -17.15 -9.21
CA ARG A 90 12.13 -17.65 -8.03
C ARG A 90 11.71 -16.76 -6.86
N GLN A 91 10.99 -17.32 -5.90
CA GLN A 91 10.89 -16.67 -4.61
C GLN A 91 12.29 -16.67 -4.01
N PRO A 92 12.79 -15.52 -3.53
CA PRO A 92 14.12 -15.47 -2.94
C PRO A 92 14.21 -16.46 -1.78
N ASP A 93 15.32 -17.19 -1.71
CA ASP A 93 15.54 -18.20 -0.69
C ASP A 93 15.53 -17.55 0.71
N GLY A 94 15.17 -18.29 1.76
CA GLY A 94 15.02 -17.74 3.10
C GLY A 94 16.28 -17.02 3.63
N ALA A 95 17.45 -17.46 3.16
CA ALA A 95 18.75 -16.84 3.43
C ALA A 95 18.95 -15.49 2.70
N GLU A 96 18.50 -15.36 1.45
CA GLU A 96 18.60 -14.11 0.68
C GLU A 96 17.74 -13.00 1.29
N ILE A 97 16.56 -13.37 1.80
CA ILE A 97 15.66 -12.45 2.50
C ILE A 97 16.31 -11.93 3.78
N GLU A 98 16.96 -12.83 4.54
CA GLU A 98 17.67 -12.45 5.77
C GLU A 98 18.88 -11.55 5.47
N GLN A 99 19.64 -11.83 4.41
CA GLN A 99 20.75 -10.98 4.00
C GLN A 99 20.27 -9.55 3.65
N LYS A 100 19.22 -9.42 2.82
CA LYS A 100 18.63 -8.11 2.48
C LYS A 100 18.12 -7.38 3.72
N TYR A 101 17.52 -8.11 4.66
CA TYR A 101 17.07 -7.55 5.92
C TYR A 101 18.26 -6.93 6.69
N GLN A 102 19.40 -7.61 6.76
CA GLN A 102 20.61 -7.07 7.39
C GLN A 102 21.18 -5.86 6.63
N GLU A 103 21.17 -5.88 5.29
CA GLU A 103 21.63 -4.75 4.47
C GLU A 103 20.79 -3.48 4.72
N ILE A 104 19.46 -3.62 4.78
CA ILE A 104 18.57 -2.48 5.07
C ILE A 104 18.74 -1.99 6.51
N MET A 105 18.95 -2.91 7.46
CA MET A 105 19.26 -2.56 8.84
C MET A 105 20.61 -1.85 8.99
N GLN A 106 21.57 -2.02 8.08
CA GLN A 106 22.81 -1.26 8.07
C GLN A 106 22.64 0.14 7.46
N GLN A 107 21.62 0.35 6.63
CA GLN A 107 21.33 1.63 6.00
C GLN A 107 20.34 2.50 6.80
N THR A 108 19.78 1.98 7.89
CA THR A 108 18.96 2.76 8.82
C THR A 108 19.76 3.91 9.43
N GLY A 109 19.09 5.03 9.72
CA GLY A 109 19.74 6.16 10.35
C GLY A 109 20.58 7.03 9.42
N ILE A 110 20.50 6.80 8.10
CA ILE A 110 21.17 7.64 7.10
C ILE A 110 20.11 8.37 6.28
N LEU A 111 20.15 9.70 6.30
CA LEU A 111 19.28 10.56 5.48
C LEU A 111 20.06 11.16 4.32
N ASN A 112 19.54 11.04 3.10
CA ASN A 112 20.07 11.69 1.91
C ASN A 112 19.40 13.07 1.73
N LEU A 113 20.00 14.10 2.31
CA LEU A 113 19.49 15.47 2.28
C LEU A 113 20.39 16.35 1.43
N ASN A 114 19.81 17.08 0.48
CA ASN A 114 20.54 17.96 -0.43
C ASN A 114 21.72 17.26 -1.16
N GLY A 115 21.55 15.97 -1.49
CA GLY A 115 22.58 15.16 -2.15
C GLY A 115 23.69 14.65 -1.22
N GLN A 116 23.59 14.87 0.09
CA GLN A 116 24.54 14.40 1.09
C GLN A 116 23.93 13.32 1.98
N LYS A 117 24.68 12.22 2.17
CA LYS A 117 24.31 11.16 3.12
C LYS A 117 24.74 11.58 4.53
N LEU A 118 23.78 11.83 5.39
CA LEU A 118 23.99 12.31 6.76
C LEU A 118 23.55 11.24 7.76
N PRO A 119 24.43 10.84 8.69
CA PRO A 119 24.03 10.09 9.87
C PRO A 119 23.10 10.94 10.75
N SER A 120 21.92 10.41 11.01
CA SER A 120 20.87 11.06 11.79
C SER A 120 20.25 10.06 12.76
N ASP A 121 19.62 10.58 13.80
CA ASP A 121 18.77 9.82 14.72
C ASP A 121 17.33 10.34 14.67
N CYS A 122 16.35 9.56 15.14
CA CYS A 122 14.97 10.02 15.25
C CYS A 122 14.84 11.31 16.09
N SER A 123 15.70 11.51 17.10
CA SER A 123 15.75 12.72 17.92
C SER A 123 16.20 13.98 17.18
N ASP A 124 16.88 13.83 16.02
CA ASP A 124 17.23 14.95 15.14
C ASP A 124 16.02 15.48 14.36
N LEU A 125 14.87 14.80 14.42
CA LEU A 125 13.64 15.20 13.75
C LEU A 125 12.66 15.87 14.72
N GLU A 126 12.28 17.09 14.39
CA GLU A 126 11.29 17.86 15.14
C GLU A 126 9.92 17.79 14.45
N ALA A 127 8.91 17.29 15.16
CA ALA A 127 7.53 17.25 14.66
C ALA A 127 6.92 18.66 14.61
N LEU A 128 6.30 19.01 13.48
CA LEU A 128 5.69 20.31 13.24
C LEU A 128 4.17 20.25 13.03
N GLY A 129 3.64 19.08 12.69
CA GLY A 129 2.19 18.90 12.52
C GLY A 129 1.85 17.66 11.71
N GLU A 130 0.64 17.16 11.89
CA GLU A 130 0.14 16.00 11.15
C GLU A 130 -0.16 16.36 9.69
N LEU A 131 0.37 15.56 8.77
CA LEU A 131 0.07 15.63 7.33
C LEU A 131 -1.01 14.63 6.91
N GLY A 132 -1.28 13.58 7.69
CA GLY A 132 -2.37 12.67 7.43
C GLY A 132 -2.31 11.41 8.28
N HIS A 133 -3.45 10.71 8.33
CA HIS A 133 -3.62 9.44 9.02
C HIS A 133 -4.19 8.42 8.02
N GLY A 134 -3.64 7.19 8.05
CA GLY A 134 -4.12 6.10 7.23
C GLY A 134 -4.05 4.75 7.94
N THR A 135 -4.44 3.69 7.23
CA THR A 135 -4.48 2.30 7.74
C THR A 135 -3.12 1.72 8.12
N CYS A 136 -2.04 2.32 7.62
CA CYS A 136 -0.65 1.90 7.86
C CYS A 136 0.07 2.76 8.91
N GLY A 137 -0.51 3.86 9.39
CA GLY A 137 0.13 4.75 10.35
C GLY A 137 -0.20 6.23 10.15
N GLN A 138 0.60 7.08 10.76
CA GLN A 138 0.49 8.54 10.69
C GLN A 138 1.63 9.10 9.84
N VAL A 139 1.34 10.17 9.10
CA VAL A 139 2.34 10.95 8.36
C VAL A 139 2.44 12.32 9.02
N ILE A 140 3.66 12.68 9.43
CA ILE A 140 3.93 13.91 10.18
C ILE A 140 4.92 14.76 9.38
N LYS A 141 4.66 16.07 9.31
CA LYS A 141 5.63 17.05 8.82
C LYS A 141 6.70 17.20 9.89
N MET A 142 7.95 16.93 9.54
CA MET A 142 9.08 17.06 10.46
C MET A 142 10.15 17.99 9.89
N ARG A 143 10.90 18.65 10.76
CA ARG A 143 12.11 19.41 10.43
C ARG A 143 13.32 18.67 10.95
N HIS A 144 14.26 18.37 10.05
CA HIS A 144 15.57 17.87 10.45
C HIS A 144 16.40 19.01 11.05
N ARG A 145 16.72 18.93 12.35
CA ARG A 145 17.32 20.03 13.12
C ARG A 145 18.65 20.50 12.54
N LYS A 146 19.52 19.57 12.12
CA LYS A 146 20.88 19.87 11.63
C LYS A 146 20.89 20.63 10.31
N THR A 147 19.98 20.31 9.39
CA THR A 147 19.94 20.93 8.05
C THR A 147 18.80 21.92 7.87
N SER A 148 17.88 22.01 8.84
CA SER A 148 16.60 22.72 8.72
C SER A 148 15.71 22.27 7.57
N SER A 149 15.99 21.11 6.95
CA SER A 149 15.19 20.55 5.86
C SER A 149 13.84 20.03 6.37
N PHE A 150 12.77 20.30 5.62
CA PHE A 150 11.44 19.77 5.92
C PHE A 150 11.19 18.44 5.21
N LEU A 151 10.56 17.51 5.92
CA LEU A 151 10.32 16.14 5.50
C LEU A 151 8.88 15.73 5.80
N ALA A 152 8.36 14.78 5.04
CA ALA A 152 7.19 14.00 5.42
C ALA A 152 7.68 12.67 6.02
N VAL A 153 7.29 12.38 7.25
CA VAL A 153 7.73 11.16 7.96
C VAL A 153 6.53 10.27 8.21
N LYS A 154 6.51 9.11 7.57
CA LYS A 154 5.49 8.09 7.80
C LYS A 154 5.95 7.15 8.90
N GLN A 155 5.22 7.16 10.01
CA GLN A 155 5.48 6.31 11.17
C GLN A 155 4.57 5.09 11.13
N MET A 156 5.18 3.92 11.08
CA MET A 156 4.51 2.62 11.06
C MET A 156 4.91 1.83 12.30
N ARG A 157 3.93 1.27 13.01
CA ARG A 157 4.21 0.39 14.13
C ARG A 157 4.68 -0.97 13.64
N ARG A 158 5.71 -1.51 14.28
CA ARG A 158 6.14 -2.89 14.06
C ARG A 158 5.17 -3.82 14.75
N SER A 159 4.83 -4.89 14.04
CA SER A 159 4.05 -6.00 14.59
C SER A 159 4.94 -6.87 15.47
N SER A 160 4.35 -7.63 16.39
CA SER A 160 5.06 -8.72 17.06
C SER A 160 5.38 -9.87 16.10
N ASN A 161 4.72 -9.91 14.94
CA ASN A 161 4.94 -10.89 13.89
C ASN A 161 6.23 -10.56 13.09
N ARG A 162 7.24 -11.44 13.18
CA ARG A 162 8.54 -11.26 12.51
C ARG A 162 8.42 -11.36 10.99
N GLU A 163 7.58 -12.24 10.47
CA GLU A 163 7.38 -12.46 9.05
C GLU A 163 6.70 -11.25 8.39
N GLU A 164 5.76 -10.62 9.09
CA GLU A 164 5.14 -9.35 8.69
C GLU A 164 6.18 -8.23 8.63
N ASN A 165 7.01 -8.08 9.66
CA ASN A 165 8.07 -7.07 9.66
C ASN A 165 9.10 -7.31 8.56
N LYS A 166 9.49 -8.57 8.29
CA LYS A 166 10.38 -8.93 7.18
C LYS A 166 9.78 -8.50 5.84
N ARG A 167 8.49 -8.70 5.62
CA ARG A 167 7.79 -8.27 4.39
C ARG A 167 7.78 -6.74 4.26
N ILE A 168 7.43 -6.02 5.33
CA ILE A 168 7.45 -4.55 5.34
C ILE A 168 8.85 -4.05 4.95
N ILE A 169 9.89 -4.62 5.55
CA ILE A 169 11.28 -4.23 5.28
C ILE A 169 11.71 -4.57 3.85
N MET A 170 11.30 -5.73 3.31
CA MET A 170 11.55 -6.03 1.90
C MET A 170 10.87 -5.04 0.95
N ASP A 171 9.67 -4.57 1.29
CA ASP A 171 9.01 -3.59 0.44
C ASP A 171 9.62 -2.18 0.59
N LEU A 172 10.30 -1.88 1.72
CA LEU A 172 11.13 -0.67 1.86
C LEU A 172 12.32 -0.66 0.90
N ASP A 173 12.86 -1.82 0.50
CA ASP A 173 13.94 -1.92 -0.49
C ASP A 173 13.52 -1.25 -1.81
N VAL A 174 12.28 -1.47 -2.23
CA VAL A 174 11.71 -0.87 -3.45
C VAL A 174 11.61 0.65 -3.29
N VAL A 175 11.18 1.10 -2.11
CA VAL A 175 11.07 2.53 -1.77
C VAL A 175 12.43 3.22 -1.86
N MET A 176 13.50 2.59 -1.37
CA MET A 176 14.86 3.12 -1.45
C MET A 176 15.44 3.07 -2.88
N LYS A 177 15.04 2.09 -3.68
CA LYS A 177 15.53 1.90 -5.05
C LYS A 177 14.80 2.72 -6.11
N SER A 178 13.67 3.34 -5.78
CA SER A 178 12.85 4.09 -6.74
C SER A 178 13.28 5.55 -6.96
N HIS A 179 14.50 5.93 -6.58
CA HIS A 179 14.98 7.31 -6.58
C HIS A 179 15.18 7.92 -7.98
N ASP A 180 15.35 7.10 -9.02
CA ASP A 180 15.53 7.53 -10.41
C ASP A 180 14.19 7.79 -11.14
N CYS A 181 13.05 7.52 -10.50
CA CYS A 181 11.73 7.82 -11.06
C CYS A 181 11.24 9.21 -10.60
N PRO A 182 11.06 10.19 -11.50
CA PRO A 182 10.60 11.53 -11.11
C PRO A 182 9.12 11.59 -10.70
N TYR A 183 8.35 10.52 -10.97
CA TYR A 183 6.92 10.43 -10.71
C TYR A 183 6.58 9.65 -9.43
N ILE A 184 7.59 9.29 -8.65
CA ILE A 184 7.45 8.61 -7.36
C ILE A 184 8.07 9.49 -6.28
N VAL A 185 7.42 9.56 -5.13
CA VAL A 185 7.95 10.29 -3.97
C VAL A 185 9.28 9.68 -3.53
N GLN A 186 10.30 10.53 -3.44
CA GLN A 186 11.64 10.13 -3.06
C GLN A 186 11.72 9.77 -1.58
N CYS A 187 12.27 8.58 -1.33
CA CYS A 187 12.72 8.19 0.00
C CYS A 187 14.05 8.86 0.32
N ILE A 188 14.03 9.70 1.34
CA ILE A 188 15.22 10.39 1.85
C ILE A 188 15.99 9.48 2.79
N GLY A 189 15.32 8.63 3.55
CA GLY A 189 15.95 7.64 4.42
C GLY A 189 14.96 6.97 5.34
N ILE A 190 15.44 6.01 6.14
CA ILE A 190 14.60 5.17 6.99
C ILE A 190 15.21 5.08 8.38
N PHE A 191 14.37 5.14 9.40
CA PHE A 191 14.74 4.74 10.76
C PHE A 191 13.96 3.50 11.16
N ILE A 192 14.66 2.47 11.62
CA ILE A 192 14.05 1.26 12.16
C ILE A 192 14.41 1.17 13.63
N THR A 193 13.41 1.29 14.49
CA THR A 193 13.54 1.10 15.94
C THR A 193 12.99 -0.27 16.33
N THR A 194 13.04 -0.58 17.63
CA THR A 194 12.46 -1.82 18.17
C THR A 194 10.95 -1.87 17.99
N SER A 195 10.26 -0.73 18.04
CA SER A 195 8.80 -0.63 18.00
C SER A 195 8.24 -0.03 16.72
N GLU A 196 9.01 0.71 15.94
CA GLU A 196 8.52 1.51 14.82
C GLU A 196 9.46 1.52 13.62
N VAL A 197 8.89 1.81 12.45
CA VAL A 197 9.59 2.11 11.21
C VAL A 197 9.17 3.51 10.77
N TRP A 198 10.14 4.39 10.58
CA TRP A 198 9.92 5.76 10.12
C TRP A 198 10.48 5.89 8.71
N ILE A 199 9.63 6.22 7.75
CA ILE A 199 10.02 6.43 6.35
C ILE A 199 10.07 7.94 6.13
N CYS A 200 11.26 8.48 5.92
CA CYS A 200 11.47 9.90 5.64
C CYS A 200 11.40 10.13 4.14
N MET A 201 10.50 11.00 3.73
CA MET A 201 10.17 11.26 2.33
C MET A 201 10.29 12.76 2.03
N GLU A 202 10.48 13.08 0.75
CA GLU A 202 10.34 14.46 0.30
C GLU A 202 8.96 15.01 0.66
N LEU A 203 8.92 16.28 1.08
CA LEU A 203 7.67 16.93 1.47
C LEU A 203 6.94 17.42 0.21
N MET A 204 5.72 16.94 0.02
CA MET A 204 4.78 17.44 -0.99
C MET A 204 3.80 18.45 -0.36
N ALA A 205 3.17 19.29 -1.18
CA ALA A 205 2.26 20.33 -0.68
C ALA A 205 0.91 19.75 -0.22
N THR A 206 0.31 18.86 -1.02
CA THR A 206 -0.95 18.19 -0.66
C THR A 206 -1.15 16.90 -1.47
N CYS A 207 -2.09 16.05 -1.04
CA CYS A 207 -2.69 15.03 -1.89
C CYS A 207 -3.94 15.56 -2.59
N LEU A 208 -4.35 14.90 -3.66
CA LEU A 208 -5.51 15.29 -4.45
C LEU A 208 -6.84 15.11 -3.73
N ASP A 209 -6.94 14.10 -2.85
CA ASP A 209 -8.12 13.91 -1.99
C ASP A 209 -8.37 15.14 -1.11
N LYS A 210 -7.32 15.63 -0.44
CA LYS A 210 -7.39 16.85 0.40
C LYS A 210 -7.68 18.10 -0.42
N LEU A 211 -7.04 18.23 -1.58
CA LEU A 211 -7.26 19.34 -2.50
C LEU A 211 -8.73 19.41 -2.90
N LEU A 212 -9.30 18.29 -3.35
CA LEU A 212 -10.68 18.22 -3.80
C LEU A 212 -11.67 18.45 -2.65
N LYS A 213 -11.45 17.85 -1.48
CA LYS A 213 -12.32 18.02 -0.31
C LYS A 213 -12.37 19.47 0.20
N LYS A 214 -11.23 20.17 0.19
CA LYS A 214 -11.14 21.56 0.63
C LYS A 214 -11.73 22.53 -0.38
N THR A 215 -11.44 22.34 -1.67
CA THR A 215 -11.86 23.29 -2.71
C THR A 215 -13.27 23.04 -3.20
N ARG A 216 -13.74 21.78 -3.19
CA ARG A 216 -15.00 21.33 -3.81
C ARG A 216 -15.10 21.68 -5.30
N ILE A 217 -13.97 21.94 -5.95
CA ILE A 217 -13.90 22.33 -7.35
C ILE A 217 -13.36 21.13 -8.15
N PRO A 218 -14.06 20.71 -9.23
CA PRO A 218 -13.55 19.70 -10.13
C PRO A 218 -12.20 20.10 -10.75
N ILE A 219 -11.29 19.15 -10.87
CA ILE A 219 -9.95 19.41 -11.41
C ILE A 219 -10.03 19.49 -12.94
N PRO A 220 -9.49 20.55 -13.57
CA PRO A 220 -9.53 20.69 -15.02
C PRO A 220 -8.85 19.52 -15.75
N GLU A 221 -9.42 19.11 -16.89
CA GLU A 221 -8.88 18.00 -17.70
C GLU A 221 -7.39 18.17 -18.01
N LYS A 222 -6.94 19.41 -18.27
CA LYS A 222 -5.53 19.67 -18.59
C LYS A 222 -4.58 19.23 -17.48
N ILE A 223 -4.99 19.44 -16.23
CA ILE A 223 -4.25 19.04 -15.04
C ILE A 223 -4.34 17.51 -14.87
N LEU A 224 -5.54 16.95 -15.04
CA LEU A 224 -5.76 15.50 -15.00
C LEU A 224 -4.96 14.75 -16.06
N GLY A 225 -4.74 15.35 -17.23
CA GLY A 225 -3.89 14.82 -18.28
C GLY A 225 -2.43 14.70 -17.86
N LYS A 226 -1.86 15.76 -17.27
CA LYS A 226 -0.51 15.72 -16.69
C LYS A 226 -0.39 14.70 -15.56
N MET A 227 -1.41 14.62 -14.72
CA MET A 227 -1.47 13.64 -13.64
C MET A 227 -1.54 12.20 -14.18
N ALA A 228 -2.38 11.92 -15.18
CA ALA A 228 -2.48 10.59 -15.79
C ALA A 228 -1.15 10.15 -16.39
N VAL A 229 -0.43 11.05 -17.08
CA VAL A 229 0.93 10.79 -17.57
C VAL A 229 1.87 10.38 -16.43
N ALA A 230 1.92 11.18 -15.37
CA ALA A 230 2.80 10.92 -14.23
C ALA A 230 2.48 9.57 -13.56
N ILE A 231 1.22 9.31 -13.26
CA ILE A 231 0.81 8.11 -12.52
C ILE A 231 0.96 6.85 -13.37
N VAL A 232 0.61 6.87 -14.67
CA VAL A 232 0.84 5.70 -15.53
C VAL A 232 2.34 5.41 -15.67
N LYS A 233 3.19 6.45 -15.78
CA LYS A 233 4.65 6.27 -15.80
C LYS A 233 5.21 5.72 -14.49
N ALA A 234 4.74 6.23 -13.35
CA ALA A 234 5.12 5.72 -12.03
C ALA A 234 4.76 4.23 -11.87
N LEU A 235 3.52 3.87 -12.21
CA LEU A 235 3.03 2.48 -12.13
C LEU A 235 3.77 1.55 -13.09
N ASN A 236 4.03 2.00 -14.32
CA ASN A 236 4.83 1.24 -15.28
C ASN A 236 6.26 1.05 -14.79
N TYR A 237 6.89 2.09 -14.22
CA TYR A 237 8.22 2.01 -13.63
C TYR A 237 8.27 0.98 -12.51
N LEU A 238 7.34 1.03 -11.55
CA LEU A 238 7.27 0.06 -10.44
C LEU A 238 7.17 -1.38 -10.96
N LYS A 239 6.32 -1.61 -11.97
CA LYS A 239 6.12 -2.94 -12.54
C LYS A 239 7.31 -3.45 -13.35
N GLU A 240 7.93 -2.60 -14.17
CA GLU A 240 8.98 -3.01 -15.10
C GLU A 240 10.36 -3.08 -14.43
N ARG A 241 10.67 -2.13 -13.53
CA ARG A 241 11.97 -2.08 -12.84
C ARG A 241 12.02 -2.96 -11.60
N HIS A 242 10.92 -3.02 -10.83
CA HIS A 242 10.90 -3.65 -9.51
C HIS A 242 9.94 -4.84 -9.41
N GLY A 243 9.12 -5.09 -10.44
CA GLY A 243 8.14 -6.18 -10.41
C GLY A 243 6.97 -5.92 -9.44
N VAL A 244 6.76 -4.67 -9.02
CA VAL A 244 5.79 -4.30 -7.99
C VAL A 244 4.45 -3.87 -8.59
N ILE A 245 3.37 -4.23 -7.88
CA ILE A 245 2.00 -3.77 -8.11
C ILE A 245 1.64 -2.85 -6.94
N HIS A 246 1.05 -1.68 -7.20
CA HIS A 246 0.80 -0.68 -6.15
C HIS A 246 -0.34 -1.09 -5.21
N ARG A 247 -1.45 -1.60 -5.77
CA ARG A 247 -2.64 -2.13 -5.07
C ARG A 247 -3.52 -1.13 -4.32
N ASP A 248 -3.17 0.16 -4.33
CA ASP A 248 -3.85 1.22 -3.56
C ASP A 248 -3.78 2.57 -4.30
N VAL A 249 -4.03 2.57 -5.61
CA VAL A 249 -4.10 3.81 -6.38
C VAL A 249 -5.40 4.54 -6.04
N LYS A 250 -5.30 5.76 -5.51
CA LYS A 250 -6.44 6.62 -5.15
C LYS A 250 -5.99 8.07 -4.99
N PRO A 251 -6.89 9.06 -4.99
CA PRO A 251 -6.53 10.47 -4.88
C PRO A 251 -5.69 10.84 -3.63
N SER A 252 -5.84 10.10 -2.52
CA SER A 252 -5.02 10.37 -1.32
C SER A 252 -3.54 10.00 -1.49
N ASN A 253 -3.22 9.14 -2.44
CA ASN A 253 -1.86 8.64 -2.71
C ASN A 253 -1.22 9.34 -3.93
N ILE A 254 -1.91 10.31 -4.53
CA ILE A 254 -1.40 11.14 -5.62
C ILE A 254 -1.12 12.53 -5.06
N LEU A 255 0.15 12.93 -5.05
CA LEU A 255 0.63 14.13 -4.40
C LEU A 255 1.05 15.19 -5.42
N LEU A 256 0.84 16.45 -5.05
CA LEU A 256 1.25 17.64 -5.81
C LEU A 256 2.16 18.53 -4.97
N ASP A 257 3.09 19.21 -5.64
CA ASP A 257 3.93 20.25 -5.05
C ASP A 257 3.72 21.62 -5.73
N GLU A 258 4.31 22.66 -5.15
CA GLU A 258 4.25 24.04 -5.64
C GLU A 258 4.93 24.25 -7.00
N LYS A 259 5.76 23.29 -7.44
CA LYS A 259 6.43 23.29 -8.74
C LYS A 259 5.58 22.63 -9.83
N GLY A 260 4.40 22.13 -9.48
CA GLY A 260 3.51 21.41 -10.38
C GLY A 260 3.92 19.96 -10.63
N SER A 261 4.82 19.40 -9.81
CA SER A 261 5.16 17.98 -9.88
C SER A 261 3.99 17.14 -9.40
N VAL A 262 3.69 16.06 -10.12
CA VAL A 262 2.72 15.04 -9.69
C VAL A 262 3.48 13.76 -9.40
N LYS A 263 3.35 13.25 -8.17
CA LYS A 263 4.07 12.05 -7.72
C LYS A 263 3.14 11.07 -7.03
N LEU A 264 3.40 9.79 -7.24
CA LEU A 264 2.76 8.68 -6.55
C LEU A 264 3.49 8.40 -5.23
N CYS A 265 2.74 8.25 -4.14
CA CYS A 265 3.27 7.84 -2.84
C CYS A 265 2.63 6.53 -2.39
N ASP A 266 3.10 5.98 -1.27
CA ASP A 266 2.45 4.86 -0.59
C ASP A 266 2.25 3.60 -1.46
N PHE A 267 3.27 3.28 -2.26
CA PHE A 267 3.27 2.08 -3.07
C PHE A 267 3.50 0.84 -2.19
N GLY A 268 2.37 0.19 -1.86
CA GLY A 268 2.27 -1.25 -1.63
C GLY A 268 3.28 -1.90 -0.68
N ILE A 269 3.75 -1.21 0.38
CA ILE A 269 4.74 -1.72 1.37
C ILE A 269 4.25 -2.95 2.16
N SER A 270 3.09 -3.46 1.79
CA SER A 270 2.64 -4.76 2.24
C SER A 270 1.51 -5.29 1.37
N GLY A 271 1.72 -5.37 0.06
CA GLY A 271 0.71 -5.93 -0.83
C GLY A 271 0.09 -7.25 -0.31
N ARG A 272 0.86 -8.05 0.43
CA ARG A 272 0.43 -9.29 1.11
C ARG A 272 -0.12 -9.13 2.54
N LEU A 273 0.11 -8.03 3.26
CA LEU A 273 -0.63 -7.75 4.50
C LEU A 273 -2.04 -7.29 4.22
N VAL A 274 -2.31 -6.73 3.04
CA VAL A 274 -3.69 -6.53 2.57
C VAL A 274 -4.40 -7.87 2.42
N ASP A 275 -3.71 -8.97 2.07
CA ASP A 275 -4.31 -10.32 2.05
C ASP A 275 -4.54 -10.88 3.48
N SER A 276 -3.75 -10.45 4.47
CA SER A 276 -3.98 -10.81 5.89
C SER A 276 -5.10 -9.95 6.52
N LYS A 277 -5.21 -8.68 6.12
CA LYS A 277 -6.33 -7.77 6.40
C LYS A 277 -7.51 -7.94 5.43
N ALA A 278 -7.45 -8.84 4.46
CA ALA A 278 -8.63 -9.24 3.68
C ALA A 278 -9.65 -9.96 4.57
N LYS A 279 -9.22 -10.41 5.77
CA LYS A 279 -10.07 -10.83 6.89
C LYS A 279 -10.57 -9.68 7.77
N THR A 280 -10.12 -8.46 7.56
CA THR A 280 -10.53 -7.26 8.30
C THR A 280 -10.87 -6.16 7.30
N ARG A 281 -12.01 -6.31 6.64
CA ARG A 281 -12.65 -5.30 5.79
C ARG A 281 -12.94 -4.04 6.63
N SER A 282 -11.94 -3.18 6.78
CA SER A 282 -12.09 -1.86 7.40
C SER A 282 -12.73 -0.91 6.40
N ALA A 283 -13.76 -0.18 6.85
CA ALA A 283 -14.56 0.74 6.06
C ALA A 283 -13.70 1.72 5.23
N GLY A 284 -13.98 1.84 3.93
CA GLY A 284 -13.41 2.87 3.05
C GLY A 284 -12.22 2.49 2.16
N CYS A 285 -11.57 1.33 2.35
CA CYS A 285 -10.48 0.88 1.46
C CYS A 285 -10.99 0.27 0.14
N ALA A 286 -12.28 -0.09 0.08
CA ALA A 286 -12.85 -0.85 -1.02
C ALA A 286 -13.35 0.02 -2.20
N ALA A 287 -13.41 1.35 -2.01
CA ALA A 287 -14.02 2.30 -2.94
C ALA A 287 -13.40 2.32 -4.35
N TYR A 288 -12.10 2.05 -4.46
CA TYR A 288 -11.35 2.06 -5.73
C TYR A 288 -11.04 0.64 -6.22
N MET A 289 -11.60 -0.39 -5.58
CA MET A 289 -11.28 -1.78 -5.86
C MET A 289 -11.86 -2.23 -7.19
N ALA A 290 -11.05 -2.93 -7.99
CA ALA A 290 -11.48 -3.48 -9.26
C ALA A 290 -12.42 -4.69 -9.08
N PRO A 291 -13.37 -4.95 -10.01
CA PRO A 291 -14.32 -6.06 -9.91
C PRO A 291 -13.66 -7.42 -9.61
N GLU A 292 -12.55 -7.72 -10.30
CA GLU A 292 -11.83 -8.98 -10.16
C GLU A 292 -11.13 -9.15 -8.80
N ARG A 293 -10.93 -8.06 -8.05
CA ARG A 293 -10.41 -8.11 -6.67
C ARG A 293 -11.52 -8.37 -5.65
N ILE A 294 -12.77 -8.06 -6.00
CA ILE A 294 -13.94 -8.24 -5.15
C ILE A 294 -14.48 -9.67 -5.30
N ASP A 295 -14.65 -10.11 -6.55
CA ASP A 295 -15.11 -11.45 -6.92
C ASP A 295 -14.16 -12.04 -7.99
N PRO A 296 -13.10 -12.75 -7.56
CA PRO A 296 -12.15 -13.34 -8.48
C PRO A 296 -12.83 -14.37 -9.40
N PRO A 297 -12.63 -14.30 -10.73
CA PRO A 297 -13.28 -15.21 -11.68
C PRO A 297 -12.78 -16.65 -11.56
N ASP A 298 -11.58 -16.86 -11.02
CA ASP A 298 -11.02 -18.15 -10.65
C ASP A 298 -10.70 -18.17 -9.15
N PRO A 299 -11.53 -18.80 -8.31
CA PRO A 299 -11.28 -18.90 -6.87
C PRO A 299 -10.02 -19.68 -6.51
N GLU A 300 -9.54 -20.57 -7.38
CA GLU A 300 -8.32 -21.35 -7.19
C GLU A 300 -7.07 -20.53 -7.56
N ARG A 301 -7.24 -19.46 -8.34
CA ARG A 301 -6.20 -18.50 -8.73
C ARG A 301 -6.69 -17.05 -8.55
N PRO A 302 -6.86 -16.58 -7.30
CA PRO A 302 -7.36 -15.24 -6.99
C PRO A 302 -6.35 -14.13 -7.32
N ASP A 303 -5.25 -14.44 -8.01
CA ASP A 303 -4.21 -13.49 -8.37
C ASP A 303 -4.75 -12.46 -9.38
N TYR A 304 -4.90 -11.23 -8.90
CA TYR A 304 -5.08 -10.06 -9.73
C TYR A 304 -3.72 -9.50 -10.16
N ASP A 305 -3.68 -8.77 -11.28
CA ASP A 305 -2.46 -8.15 -11.77
C ASP A 305 -2.57 -6.61 -11.79
N ILE A 306 -1.61 -5.96 -12.44
CA ILE A 306 -1.54 -4.51 -12.60
C ILE A 306 -2.79 -3.86 -13.20
N ARG A 307 -3.68 -4.62 -13.84
CA ARG A 307 -4.94 -4.09 -14.39
C ARG A 307 -5.91 -3.67 -13.29
N ALA A 308 -5.76 -4.18 -12.07
CA ALA A 308 -6.53 -3.69 -10.93
C ALA A 308 -6.19 -2.22 -10.61
N ASP A 309 -4.91 -1.86 -10.63
CA ASP A 309 -4.46 -0.46 -10.42
C ASP A 309 -4.94 0.46 -11.56
N VAL A 310 -5.08 -0.07 -12.79
CA VAL A 310 -5.64 0.66 -13.93
C VAL A 310 -7.11 1.04 -13.71
N TRP A 311 -7.91 0.14 -13.13
CA TRP A 311 -9.28 0.45 -12.74
C TRP A 311 -9.32 1.53 -11.66
N SER A 312 -8.49 1.38 -10.62
CA SER A 312 -8.42 2.34 -9.53
C SER A 312 -8.02 3.74 -10.01
N LEU A 313 -7.13 3.84 -11.00
CA LEU A 313 -6.82 5.08 -11.71
C LEU A 313 -8.05 5.65 -12.44
N GLY A 314 -8.81 4.80 -13.15
CA GLY A 314 -10.04 5.21 -13.82
C GLY A 314 -11.07 5.82 -12.86
N ILE A 315 -11.33 5.17 -11.72
CA ILE A 315 -12.25 5.69 -10.69
C ILE A 315 -11.74 7.02 -10.13
N SER A 316 -10.44 7.11 -9.86
CA SER A 316 -9.80 8.35 -9.38
C SER A 316 -9.99 9.49 -10.38
N LEU A 317 -9.81 9.25 -11.68
CA LEU A 317 -9.97 10.27 -12.71
C LEU A 317 -11.41 10.76 -12.84
N VAL A 318 -12.41 9.87 -12.72
CA VAL A 318 -13.82 10.28 -12.73
C VAL A 318 -14.11 11.17 -11.52
N GLU A 319 -13.73 10.73 -10.31
CA GLU A 319 -13.94 11.50 -9.09
C GLU A 319 -13.32 12.90 -9.17
N LEU A 320 -12.08 12.99 -9.64
CA LEU A 320 -11.36 14.25 -9.72
C LEU A 320 -11.91 15.16 -10.82
N ALA A 321 -12.40 14.60 -11.93
CA ALA A 321 -12.99 15.34 -13.05
C ALA A 321 -14.40 15.86 -12.76
N THR A 322 -15.18 15.13 -11.98
CA THR A 322 -16.56 15.52 -11.62
C THR A 322 -16.61 16.27 -10.28
N GLY A 323 -15.56 16.15 -9.47
CA GLY A 323 -15.49 16.62 -8.10
C GLY A 323 -16.29 15.78 -7.10
N GLU A 324 -16.85 14.65 -7.55
CA GLU A 324 -17.69 13.78 -6.76
C GLU A 324 -17.34 12.30 -6.97
N PHE A 325 -17.22 11.57 -5.87
CA PHE A 325 -16.98 10.13 -5.93
C PHE A 325 -18.15 9.42 -6.66
N PRO A 326 -17.90 8.55 -7.65
CA PRO A 326 -18.95 8.01 -8.51
C PRO A 326 -20.05 7.22 -7.79
N TYR A 327 -19.73 6.62 -6.65
CA TYR A 327 -20.67 5.82 -5.84
C TYR A 327 -21.06 6.53 -4.53
N LYS A 328 -21.08 7.87 -4.50
CA LYS A 328 -21.35 8.68 -3.29
C LYS A 328 -22.66 8.36 -2.57
N ASN A 329 -23.65 7.79 -3.27
CA ASN A 329 -24.97 7.50 -2.71
C ASN A 329 -25.02 6.17 -1.94
N CYS A 330 -23.95 5.36 -1.98
CA CYS A 330 -23.90 4.11 -1.25
C CYS A 330 -23.75 4.35 0.26
N ARG A 331 -24.63 3.73 1.05
CA ARG A 331 -24.63 3.85 2.51
C ARG A 331 -23.67 2.88 3.18
N THR A 332 -23.31 1.79 2.50
CA THR A 332 -22.43 0.75 3.02
C THR A 332 -21.39 0.32 1.98
N ASP A 333 -20.25 -0.16 2.44
CA ASP A 333 -19.23 -0.76 1.58
C ASP A 333 -19.80 -1.93 0.77
N PHE A 334 -20.70 -2.73 1.35
CA PHE A 334 -21.33 -3.84 0.64
C PHE A 334 -22.17 -3.37 -0.56
N GLU A 335 -22.94 -2.30 -0.39
CA GLU A 335 -23.71 -1.68 -1.47
C GLU A 335 -22.78 -1.19 -2.59
N LEU A 336 -21.70 -0.50 -2.23
CA LEU A 336 -20.68 -0.03 -3.18
C LEU A 336 -20.10 -1.19 -3.99
N LEU A 337 -19.65 -2.26 -3.31
CA LEU A 337 -19.06 -3.42 -3.98
C LEU A 337 -20.06 -4.13 -4.89
N THR A 338 -21.33 -4.19 -4.47
CA THR A 338 -22.41 -4.73 -5.30
C THR A 338 -22.58 -3.91 -6.57
N LYS A 339 -22.57 -2.58 -6.48
CA LYS A 339 -22.63 -1.70 -7.66
C LYS A 339 -21.44 -1.89 -8.59
N VAL A 340 -20.23 -1.96 -8.07
CA VAL A 340 -19.02 -2.21 -8.88
C VAL A 340 -19.14 -3.52 -9.67
N LEU A 341 -19.71 -4.57 -9.07
CA LEU A 341 -19.91 -5.86 -9.72
C LEU A 341 -21.10 -5.87 -10.70
N GLN A 342 -22.21 -5.22 -10.37
CA GLN A 342 -23.48 -5.39 -11.09
C GLN A 342 -23.82 -4.25 -12.06
N GLU A 343 -23.51 -3.00 -11.72
CA GLU A 343 -23.83 -1.83 -12.54
C GLU A 343 -22.77 -1.60 -13.64
N GLU A 344 -23.12 -0.81 -14.66
CA GLU A 344 -22.17 -0.33 -15.65
C GLU A 344 -21.08 0.53 -14.98
N PRO A 345 -19.84 0.53 -15.50
CA PRO A 345 -18.77 1.34 -14.94
C PRO A 345 -19.11 2.84 -15.02
N PRO A 346 -18.74 3.64 -14.00
CA PRO A 346 -19.03 5.06 -13.99
C PRO A 346 -18.13 5.77 -15.01
N LEU A 347 -18.71 6.23 -16.11
CA LEU A 347 -17.98 6.97 -17.14
C LEU A 347 -18.09 8.48 -16.91
N LEU A 348 -17.20 9.24 -17.55
CA LEU A 348 -17.30 10.69 -17.58
C LEU A 348 -18.61 11.13 -18.26
N PRO A 349 -19.34 12.11 -17.71
CA PRO A 349 -20.58 12.59 -18.30
C PRO A 349 -20.31 13.27 -19.65
N PRO A 350 -21.02 12.88 -20.74
CA PRO A 350 -20.75 13.37 -22.09
C PRO A 350 -21.03 14.88 -22.25
N ASN A 351 -21.87 15.47 -21.40
CA ASN A 351 -22.29 16.87 -21.52
C ASN A 351 -21.35 17.88 -20.81
N ASN A 352 -20.27 17.41 -20.19
CA ASN A 352 -19.38 18.25 -19.38
C ASN A 352 -18.18 18.83 -20.15
N GLY A 353 -18.17 18.71 -21.49
CA GLY A 353 -17.12 19.30 -22.33
C GLY A 353 -15.76 18.59 -22.25
N PHE A 354 -15.71 17.36 -21.75
CA PHE A 354 -14.49 16.55 -21.75
C PHE A 354 -14.11 16.12 -23.17
N SER A 355 -12.81 16.06 -23.45
CA SER A 355 -12.32 15.62 -24.75
C SER A 355 -12.66 14.14 -25.01
N LEU A 356 -12.87 13.79 -26.28
CA LEU A 356 -13.13 12.40 -26.67
C LEU A 356 -12.01 11.46 -26.25
N ASP A 357 -10.76 11.92 -26.28
CA ASP A 357 -9.61 11.14 -25.82
C ASP A 357 -9.65 10.92 -24.31
N PHE A 358 -10.07 11.90 -23.52
CA PHE A 358 -10.19 11.71 -22.07
C PHE A 358 -11.30 10.71 -21.74
N CYS A 359 -12.47 10.87 -22.36
CA CYS A 359 -13.58 9.93 -22.24
C CYS A 359 -13.18 8.50 -22.67
N SER A 360 -12.41 8.37 -23.76
CA SER A 360 -11.88 7.08 -24.22
C SER A 360 -10.90 6.47 -23.22
N PHE A 361 -9.97 7.27 -22.70
CA PHE A 361 -8.97 6.80 -21.74
C PHE A 361 -9.63 6.27 -20.46
N VAL A 362 -10.60 7.01 -19.91
CA VAL A 362 -11.35 6.58 -18.72
C VAL A 362 -12.15 5.31 -19.00
N ARG A 363 -12.80 5.20 -20.17
CA ARG A 363 -13.54 4.00 -20.58
C ARG A 363 -12.64 2.77 -20.65
N ASP A 364 -11.45 2.92 -21.25
CA ASP A 364 -10.46 1.85 -21.33
C ASP A 364 -10.02 1.40 -19.93
N CYS A 365 -9.71 2.35 -19.04
CA CYS A 365 -9.37 2.09 -17.65
C CYS A 365 -10.47 1.32 -16.89
N LEU A 366 -11.74 1.68 -17.13
CA LEU A 366 -12.90 1.12 -16.45
C LEU A 366 -13.56 -0.05 -17.19
N THR A 367 -12.80 -0.76 -18.02
CA THR A 367 -13.26 -2.02 -18.61
C THR A 367 -13.44 -3.08 -17.50
N LYS A 368 -14.67 -3.53 -17.25
CA LYS A 368 -14.98 -4.50 -16.17
C LYS A 368 -14.28 -5.85 -16.38
N ASP A 369 -14.30 -6.37 -17.60
CA ASP A 369 -13.52 -7.57 -17.94
C ASP A 369 -12.03 -7.25 -17.93
N TYR A 370 -11.35 -7.59 -16.84
CA TYR A 370 -9.93 -7.36 -16.67
C TYR A 370 -9.09 -8.01 -17.80
N LYS A 371 -9.57 -9.03 -18.50
CA LYS A 371 -8.85 -9.62 -19.66
C LYS A 371 -8.75 -8.66 -20.84
N LYS A 372 -9.73 -7.77 -20.97
CA LYS A 372 -9.79 -6.73 -22.01
C LYS A 372 -9.24 -5.38 -21.54
N ARG A 373 -9.15 -5.15 -20.23
CA ARG A 373 -8.58 -3.93 -19.66
C ARG A 373 -7.08 -3.81 -20.03
N PRO A 374 -6.63 -2.66 -20.56
CA PRO A 374 -5.24 -2.49 -20.97
C PRO A 374 -4.27 -2.51 -19.79
N LYS A 375 -3.04 -2.94 -20.06
CA LYS A 375 -1.89 -2.79 -19.15
C LYS A 375 -1.20 -1.44 -19.38
N TYR A 376 -0.27 -1.07 -18.50
CA TYR A 376 0.40 0.24 -18.54
C TYR A 376 1.05 0.59 -19.87
N LYS A 377 1.78 -0.36 -20.50
CA LYS A 377 2.40 -0.13 -21.83
C LYS A 377 1.37 0.31 -22.87
N LYS A 378 0.19 -0.29 -22.86
CA LYS A 378 -0.88 0.07 -23.80
C LYS A 378 -1.50 1.43 -23.47
N LEU A 379 -1.65 1.76 -22.19
CA LEU A 379 -2.10 3.10 -21.77
C LEU A 379 -1.10 4.19 -22.15
N LEU A 380 0.21 3.92 -22.09
CA LEU A 380 1.25 4.86 -22.51
C LEU A 380 1.23 5.18 -24.01
N GLU A 381 0.57 4.35 -24.82
CA GLU A 381 0.32 4.57 -26.24
C GLU A 381 -0.99 5.31 -26.51
N HIS A 382 -1.86 5.47 -25.50
CA HIS A 382 -3.19 6.04 -25.69
C HIS A 382 -3.09 7.53 -26.11
N PRO A 383 -3.92 8.01 -27.07
CA PRO A 383 -3.87 9.39 -27.56
C PRO A 383 -3.92 10.46 -26.47
N PHE A 384 -4.75 10.26 -25.44
CA PHE A 384 -4.81 11.12 -24.25
C PHE A 384 -3.44 11.28 -23.58
N ILE A 385 -2.74 10.18 -23.30
CA ILE A 385 -1.40 10.23 -22.70
C ILE A 385 -0.42 10.90 -23.65
N LYS A 386 -0.39 10.50 -24.93
CA LYS A 386 0.52 11.11 -25.92
C LYS A 386 0.35 12.61 -26.06
N ARG A 387 -0.88 13.11 -26.04
CA ARG A 387 -1.16 14.56 -26.04
C ARG A 387 -0.55 15.25 -24.83
N TYR A 388 -0.80 14.75 -23.62
CA TYR A 388 -0.35 15.42 -22.39
C TYR A 388 1.12 15.19 -22.04
N GLU A 389 1.78 14.22 -22.67
CA GLU A 389 3.24 14.08 -22.64
C GLU A 389 3.92 15.32 -23.24
N ILE A 390 3.41 15.85 -24.36
CA ILE A 390 4.02 16.97 -25.09
C ILE A 390 3.38 18.33 -24.77
N LEU A 391 2.09 18.36 -24.42
CA LEU A 391 1.37 19.61 -24.22
C LEU A 391 1.93 20.35 -23.00
N ASN A 392 2.30 21.62 -23.17
CA ASN A 392 2.71 22.44 -22.04
C ASN A 392 1.46 22.84 -21.22
N VAL A 393 1.44 22.48 -19.94
CA VAL A 393 0.36 22.80 -19.01
C VAL A 393 1.01 23.31 -17.74
N ASP A 394 0.66 24.53 -17.35
CA ASP A 394 1.20 25.17 -16.16
C ASP A 394 0.46 24.68 -14.90
N VAL A 395 0.86 23.50 -14.43
CA VAL A 395 0.30 22.89 -13.20
C VAL A 395 0.68 23.72 -11.97
N ALA A 396 1.85 24.36 -11.99
CA ALA A 396 2.33 25.18 -10.87
C ALA A 396 1.47 26.43 -10.68
N ALA A 397 1.20 27.18 -11.75
CA ALA A 397 0.34 28.36 -11.70
C ALA A 397 -1.10 27.99 -11.28
N TRP A 398 -1.66 26.93 -11.86
CA TRP A 398 -2.98 26.43 -11.45
C TRP A 398 -3.01 26.07 -9.96
N PHE A 399 -2.01 25.34 -9.48
CA PHE A 399 -1.95 24.95 -8.07
C PHE A 399 -1.77 26.15 -7.14
N ALA A 400 -0.99 27.16 -7.54
CA ALA A 400 -0.83 28.39 -6.77
C ALA A 400 -2.16 29.14 -6.61
N ASP A 401 -2.97 29.22 -7.67
CA ASP A 401 -4.28 29.87 -7.61
C ASP A 401 -5.27 29.09 -6.74
N VAL A 402 -5.30 27.76 -6.87
CA VAL A 402 -6.15 26.91 -6.02
C VAL A 402 -5.70 26.96 -4.55
N SER A 403 -4.41 27.05 -4.29
CA SER A 403 -3.85 27.11 -2.93
C SER A 403 -4.25 28.39 -2.20
N LYS A 404 -4.44 29.52 -2.91
CA LYS A 404 -4.99 30.75 -2.30
C LYS A 404 -6.39 30.52 -1.74
N LEU A 405 -7.22 29.74 -2.43
CA LEU A 405 -8.57 29.39 -1.98
C LEU A 405 -8.51 28.49 -0.73
N MET A 406 -7.57 27.55 -0.68
CA MET A 406 -7.38 26.65 0.47
C MET A 406 -6.95 27.36 1.76
N ASN A 407 -6.28 28.50 1.65
CA ASN A 407 -5.78 29.28 2.78
C ASN A 407 -6.72 30.42 3.22
N SER A 408 -7.71 30.74 2.38
CA SER A 408 -8.71 31.78 2.67
C SER A 408 -9.98 31.23 3.35
N SER A 409 -10.04 29.91 3.54
CA SER A 409 -11.14 29.15 4.16
C SER A 409 -10.65 28.48 5.43
#